data_AF-A0A7S4SUM2-F1
#
_entry.id   AF-A0A7S4SUM2-F1
#
_cell.length_a   1.000
_cell.length_b   1.000
_cell.length_c   1.000
_cell.angle_alpha   90.00
_cell.angle_beta   90.00
_cell.angle_gamma   90.00
#
_symmetry.space_group_name_H-M   'P 1'
#
loop_
_entity.id
_entity.type
_entity.pdbx_description
1 polymer ?
#
loop_
_entity_poly.entity_id
_entity_poly.type
_entity_poly.pdbx_seq_one_letter_code
_entity_poly.pdbx_strand_id
1 'polypeptide(L)'
;RGHPARPLMAPGGSWPGRRGLVLGRRLLLRATPVPVLAPAPAAALRALAAPRRGAAVEAYPRVKVSCAKCGELLAVYRKRNATRSQLVKMFIERVADDPHSILAADGPVTAQCGGLERACPACGSRFCRGPRLVSGRPAWKIIGGKVLVS
;
A
#
# COMPACT_ATOMS: atom_id res chain seq x y z
N ARG A 1 -49.49 -20.16 4.92
CA ARG A 1 -49.36 -19.98 3.45
C ARG A 1 -48.08 -19.18 3.24
N GLY A 2 -46.94 -19.65 2.77
CA GLY A 2 -46.56 -20.86 2.06
C GLY A 2 -45.32 -20.44 1.25
N HIS A 3 -44.14 -20.46 1.88
CA HIS A 3 -42.89 -20.26 1.15
C HIS A 3 -42.29 -21.65 0.88
N PRO A 4 -42.07 -22.04 -0.38
CA PRO A 4 -41.45 -23.31 -0.69
C PRO A 4 -39.94 -23.28 -0.37
N ALA A 5 -39.50 -24.34 0.28
CA ALA A 5 -38.11 -24.69 0.53
C ALA A 5 -37.32 -24.80 -0.79
N ARG A 6 -36.07 -24.32 -0.79
CA ARG A 6 -35.10 -24.60 -1.86
C ARG A 6 -34.33 -25.88 -1.54
N PRO A 7 -34.04 -26.73 -2.54
CA PRO A 7 -33.57 -28.08 -2.34
C PRO A 7 -32.08 -28.18 -2.02
N LEU A 8 -31.79 -29.18 -1.18
CA LEU A 8 -30.51 -29.78 -0.85
C LEU A 8 -30.18 -30.83 -1.93
N MET A 9 -29.05 -30.73 -2.63
CA MET A 9 -28.37 -31.81 -3.39
C MET A 9 -26.97 -31.30 -3.78
N ALA A 10 -25.88 -32.06 -3.86
CA ALA A 10 -25.44 -33.39 -3.41
C ALA A 10 -23.92 -33.45 -3.74
N PRO A 11 -23.15 -34.43 -3.24
CA PRO A 11 -21.69 -34.46 -3.25
C PRO A 11 -21.10 -35.25 -4.44
N GLY A 12 -19.77 -35.20 -4.57
CA GLY A 12 -19.02 -36.30 -5.19
C GLY A 12 -18.26 -35.94 -6.47
N GLY A 13 -16.95 -35.71 -6.34
CA GLY A 13 -16.00 -35.72 -7.44
C GLY A 13 -14.83 -36.62 -7.07
N SER A 14 -15.00 -37.93 -7.26
CA SER A 14 -13.95 -38.93 -7.18
C SER A 14 -13.07 -38.84 -8.44
N TRP A 15 -11.75 -38.74 -8.25
CA TRP A 15 -10.78 -38.80 -9.34
C TRP A 15 -10.22 -40.23 -9.42
N PRO A 16 -10.30 -40.92 -10.57
CA PRO A 16 -9.72 -42.24 -10.73
C PRO A 16 -8.20 -42.16 -10.91
N GLY A 17 -7.51 -43.09 -10.28
CA GLY A 17 -6.08 -43.27 -10.39
C GLY A 17 -5.62 -43.63 -11.80
N ARG A 18 -4.35 -43.32 -12.07
CA ARG A 18 -3.58 -43.98 -13.13
C ARG A 18 -2.31 -44.55 -12.52
N ARG A 19 -2.31 -45.88 -12.45
CA ARG A 19 -1.08 -46.69 -12.40
C ARG A 19 -0.49 -46.64 -13.81
N GLY A 20 0.81 -46.38 -13.89
CA GLY A 20 1.57 -46.40 -15.13
C GLY A 20 3.04 -46.65 -14.80
N LEU A 21 3.38 -47.93 -14.64
CA LEU A 21 4.75 -48.42 -14.61
C LEU A 21 5.30 -48.28 -16.05
N VAL A 22 6.37 -47.52 -16.25
CA VAL A 22 7.16 -47.61 -17.47
C VAL A 22 8.64 -47.68 -17.07
N LEU A 23 9.19 -48.88 -17.20
CA LEU A 23 10.63 -49.16 -17.18
C LEU A 23 11.25 -48.56 -18.45
N GLY A 24 12.01 -47.48 -18.29
CA GLY A 24 12.73 -46.82 -19.38
C GLY A 24 14.19 -46.56 -18.99
N ARG A 25 15.08 -47.39 -19.55
CA ARG A 25 16.53 -47.18 -19.77
C ARG A 25 17.15 -45.91 -19.17
N ARG A 26 18.01 -46.10 -18.16
CA ARG A 26 18.99 -45.10 -17.71
C ARG A 26 20.02 -44.83 -18.82
N LEU A 27 19.82 -43.77 -19.60
CA LEU A 27 20.95 -43.10 -20.27
C LEU A 27 21.68 -42.28 -19.21
N LEU A 28 22.95 -42.63 -18.97
CA LEU A 28 23.89 -41.80 -18.21
C LEU A 28 24.22 -40.55 -19.02
N LEU A 29 23.35 -39.54 -18.95
CA LEU A 29 23.68 -38.18 -19.35
C LEU A 29 24.72 -37.67 -18.35
N ARG A 30 25.95 -37.46 -18.85
CA ARG A 30 27.03 -36.79 -18.13
C ARG A 30 26.51 -35.42 -17.68
N ALA A 31 26.29 -35.26 -16.38
CA ALA A 31 25.97 -34.00 -15.76
C ALA A 31 27.14 -33.03 -15.99
N THR A 32 26.96 -32.04 -16.84
CA THR A 32 27.83 -30.87 -16.85
C THR A 32 27.60 -30.12 -15.53
N PRO A 33 28.65 -29.71 -14.81
CA PRO A 33 28.48 -28.89 -13.62
C PRO A 33 27.85 -27.57 -14.04
N VAL A 34 26.61 -27.33 -13.59
CA VAL A 34 25.96 -26.02 -13.71
C VAL A 34 26.80 -25.05 -12.88
N PRO A 35 27.35 -23.96 -13.46
CA PRO A 35 28.02 -22.95 -12.67
C PRO A 35 26.99 -22.38 -11.68
N VAL A 36 27.21 -22.64 -10.40
CA VAL A 36 26.45 -22.04 -9.30
C VAL A 36 26.77 -20.56 -9.35
N LEU A 37 25.89 -19.78 -9.98
CA LEU A 37 25.98 -18.33 -10.01
C LEU A 37 25.94 -17.86 -8.56
N ALA A 38 27.07 -17.31 -8.09
CA ALA A 38 27.19 -16.80 -6.74
C ALA A 38 26.02 -15.85 -6.43
N PRO A 39 25.39 -15.92 -5.24
CA PRO A 39 24.34 -14.99 -4.89
C PRO A 39 24.94 -13.58 -4.90
N ALA A 40 24.40 -12.73 -5.78
CA ALA A 40 24.74 -11.32 -5.81
C ALA A 40 24.62 -10.73 -4.39
N PRO A 41 25.52 -9.82 -3.98
CA PRO A 41 25.47 -9.25 -2.65
C PRO A 41 24.11 -8.58 -2.42
N ALA A 42 23.43 -8.98 -1.35
CA ALA A 42 22.10 -8.52 -0.95
C ALA A 42 21.95 -6.99 -0.79
N ALA A 43 23.04 -6.24 -0.89
CA ALA A 43 23.09 -4.79 -0.82
C ALA A 43 22.52 -4.07 -2.06
N ALA A 44 22.49 -4.71 -3.24
CA ALA A 44 22.12 -4.01 -4.49
C ALA A 44 20.60 -3.92 -4.76
N LEU A 45 19.75 -4.58 -3.96
CA LEU A 45 18.32 -4.78 -4.28
C LEU A 45 17.35 -3.91 -3.47
N ARG A 46 17.81 -2.82 -2.83
CA ARG A 46 16.94 -2.00 -1.93
C ARG A 46 16.59 -0.58 -2.37
N ALA A 47 17.04 -0.08 -3.51
CA ALA A 47 16.91 1.36 -3.79
C ALA A 47 15.72 1.79 -4.66
N LEU A 48 15.13 0.91 -5.47
CA LEU A 48 14.15 1.35 -6.48
C LEU A 48 12.74 1.63 -5.92
N ALA A 49 12.35 0.99 -4.83
CA ALA A 49 11.01 1.11 -4.25
C ALA A 49 10.93 2.12 -3.08
N ALA A 50 12.06 2.65 -2.60
CA ALA A 50 12.07 3.67 -1.57
C ALA A 50 11.53 4.99 -2.17
N PRO A 51 10.58 5.68 -1.51
CA PRO A 51 10.12 6.94 -2.07
C PRO A 51 11.28 7.96 -2.06
N ARG A 52 11.27 8.96 -2.96
CA ARG A 52 12.32 10.00 -3.02
C ARG A 52 12.30 10.96 -1.81
N ARG A 53 13.43 11.64 -1.54
CA ARG A 53 13.67 12.61 -0.44
C ARG A 53 14.32 13.90 -0.96
N GLY A 54 14.31 14.94 -0.13
CA GLY A 54 15.09 16.17 -0.32
C GLY A 54 14.72 16.94 -1.60
N ALA A 55 15.73 17.52 -2.25
CA ALA A 55 15.57 18.36 -3.43
C ALA A 55 14.73 17.73 -4.56
N ALA A 56 14.78 16.40 -4.72
CA ALA A 56 13.97 15.70 -5.72
C ALA A 56 12.46 15.77 -5.45
N VAL A 57 12.05 15.90 -4.18
CA VAL A 57 10.64 16.10 -3.78
C VAL A 57 10.25 17.57 -3.89
N GLU A 58 11.18 18.49 -3.63
CA GLU A 58 10.95 19.94 -3.71
C GLU A 58 10.57 20.41 -5.12
N ALA A 59 11.00 19.71 -6.16
CA ALA A 59 10.60 19.98 -7.54
C ALA A 59 9.18 19.49 -7.88
N TYR A 60 8.52 18.70 -7.02
CA TYR A 60 7.17 18.23 -7.30
C TYR A 60 6.13 19.34 -7.18
N PRO A 61 5.07 19.31 -8.02
CA PRO A 61 3.98 20.24 -7.89
C PRO A 61 3.28 20.08 -6.54
N ARG A 62 2.80 21.21 -6.03
CA ARG A 62 2.00 21.28 -4.81
C ARG A 62 0.53 21.10 -5.16
N VAL A 63 -0.17 20.32 -4.36
CA VAL A 63 -1.63 20.17 -4.41
C VAL A 63 -2.21 20.57 -3.06
N LYS A 64 -3.37 21.21 -3.07
CA LYS A 64 -4.14 21.48 -1.86
C LYS A 64 -4.92 20.22 -1.51
N VAL A 65 -4.92 19.87 -0.23
CA VAL A 65 -5.74 18.80 0.33
C VAL A 65 -6.75 19.47 1.24
N SER A 66 -8.00 19.49 0.83
CA SER A 66 -9.10 20.11 1.57
C SER A 66 -10.11 19.08 2.05
N CYS A 67 -10.86 19.40 3.10
CA CYS A 67 -11.93 18.55 3.60
C CYS A 67 -13.06 18.47 2.57
N ALA A 68 -13.50 17.26 2.20
CA ALA A 68 -14.60 17.10 1.25
C ALA A 68 -15.96 17.55 1.80
N LYS A 69 -16.10 17.64 3.13
CA LYS A 69 -17.37 18.03 3.79
C LYS A 69 -17.53 19.55 3.86
N CYS A 70 -16.49 20.29 4.24
CA CYS A 70 -16.57 21.73 4.54
C CYS A 70 -15.59 22.59 3.72
N GLY A 71 -14.71 22.01 2.90
CA GLY A 71 -13.76 22.76 2.08
C GLY A 71 -12.51 23.26 2.82
N GLU A 72 -12.44 23.08 4.15
CA GLU A 72 -11.30 23.51 4.99
C GLU A 72 -9.97 23.00 4.44
N LEU A 73 -8.95 23.88 4.37
CA LEU A 73 -7.61 23.49 3.93
C LEU A 73 -6.94 22.67 5.03
N LEU A 74 -6.69 21.39 4.77
CA LEU A 74 -6.08 20.48 5.75
C LEU A 74 -4.56 20.44 5.59
N ALA A 75 -4.05 20.52 4.35
CA ALA A 75 -2.61 20.54 4.06
C ALA A 75 -2.31 21.00 2.63
N VAL A 76 -1.06 21.41 2.40
CA VAL A 76 -0.47 21.48 1.06
C VAL A 76 0.53 20.34 0.91
N TYR A 77 0.42 19.56 -0.15
CA TYR A 77 1.19 18.32 -0.33
C TYR A 77 1.96 18.29 -1.65
N ARG A 78 3.20 17.79 -1.61
CA ARG A 78 4.04 17.61 -2.81
C ARG A 78 3.76 16.26 -3.46
N LYS A 79 3.08 16.29 -4.61
CA LYS A 79 2.62 15.09 -5.30
C LYS A 79 3.23 14.97 -6.69
N ARG A 80 3.99 13.89 -6.91
CA ARG A 80 4.67 13.62 -8.19
C ARG A 80 3.76 13.73 -9.41
N ASN A 81 2.54 13.18 -9.31
CA ASN A 81 1.60 13.14 -10.43
C ASN A 81 0.52 14.24 -10.33
N ALA A 82 0.78 15.34 -9.59
CA ALA A 82 -0.16 16.44 -9.37
C ALA A 82 -1.56 15.92 -9.01
N THR A 83 -2.63 16.32 -9.71
CA THR A 83 -4.01 15.86 -9.49
C THR A 83 -4.40 14.62 -10.30
N ARG A 84 -3.51 14.06 -11.12
CA ARG A 84 -3.84 12.97 -12.07
C ARG A 84 -4.20 11.61 -11.43
N SER A 85 -3.87 11.40 -10.15
CA SER A 85 -4.18 10.17 -9.43
C SER A 85 -4.85 10.44 -8.09
N GLN A 86 -5.49 9.45 -7.46
CA GLN A 86 -6.00 9.65 -6.09
C GLN A 86 -4.85 9.68 -5.08
N LEU A 87 -4.91 10.57 -4.09
CA LEU A 87 -3.97 10.59 -2.96
C LEU A 87 -4.44 9.59 -1.90
N VAL A 88 -3.88 8.38 -1.91
CA VAL A 88 -4.22 7.32 -0.94
C VAL A 88 -3.31 7.37 0.29
N LYS A 89 -2.03 7.68 0.09
CA LYS A 89 -0.99 7.74 1.13
C LYS A 89 -0.34 9.11 1.11
N MET A 90 -0.29 9.74 2.28
CA MET A 90 0.29 11.06 2.49
C MET A 90 1.52 10.92 3.39
N PHE A 91 2.71 10.97 2.79
CA PHE A 91 3.98 10.88 3.52
C PHE A 91 4.24 12.19 4.27
N ILE A 92 4.56 12.12 5.56
CA ILE A 92 4.67 13.32 6.41
C ILE A 92 5.72 14.29 5.85
N GLU A 93 6.87 13.79 5.44
CA GLU A 93 7.96 14.59 4.86
C GLU A 93 7.66 15.28 3.51
N ARG A 94 6.51 14.98 2.88
CA ARG A 94 6.07 15.61 1.63
C ARG A 94 4.97 16.64 1.87
N VAL A 95 4.53 16.80 3.11
CA VAL A 95 3.66 17.90 3.52
C VAL A 95 4.49 19.17 3.41
N ALA A 96 4.09 20.07 2.51
CA ALA A 96 4.71 21.37 2.33
C ALA A 96 4.18 22.39 3.34
N ASP A 97 2.92 22.24 3.73
CA ASP A 97 2.23 23.12 4.68
C ASP A 97 1.16 22.34 5.46
N ASP A 98 1.08 22.57 6.77
CA ASP A 98 0.10 21.99 7.69
C ASP A 98 -0.47 23.11 8.58
N PRO A 99 -1.50 23.83 8.10
CA PRO A 99 -1.98 25.06 8.74
C PRO A 99 -2.53 24.81 10.15
N HIS A 100 -2.95 23.57 10.44
CA HIS A 100 -3.53 23.17 11.73
C HIS A 100 -2.56 22.37 12.60
N SER A 101 -1.35 22.08 12.12
CA SER A 101 -0.34 21.25 12.80
C SER A 101 -0.88 19.87 13.24
N ILE A 102 -1.82 19.29 12.48
CA ILE A 102 -2.49 18.02 12.82
C ILE A 102 -1.86 16.79 12.15
N LEU A 103 -0.89 16.97 11.26
CA LEU A 103 -0.26 15.91 10.48
C LEU A 103 1.15 15.55 10.94
N ALA A 104 1.71 16.32 11.86
CA ALA A 104 2.94 15.94 12.57
C ALA A 104 2.75 14.60 13.30
N ALA A 105 3.81 13.80 13.34
CA ALA A 105 3.86 12.60 14.17
C ALA A 105 4.46 12.97 15.52
N ASP A 106 3.63 12.95 16.56
CA ASP A 106 4.05 13.15 17.94
C ASP A 106 4.70 11.86 18.47
N GLY A 107 5.98 11.65 18.13
CA GLY A 107 6.78 10.54 18.63
C GLY A 107 7.07 9.40 17.64
N PRO A 108 7.68 8.30 18.13
CA PRO A 108 8.18 7.23 17.27
C PRO A 108 7.04 6.46 16.59
N VAL A 109 6.99 6.54 15.26
CA VAL A 109 6.02 5.79 14.44
C VAL A 109 6.50 4.35 14.29
N THR A 110 5.86 3.40 14.98
CA THR A 110 6.12 1.97 14.80
C THR A 110 5.17 1.36 13.76
N ALA A 111 5.45 0.13 13.33
CA ALA A 111 4.58 -0.60 12.40
C ALA A 111 3.17 -0.86 12.97
N GLN A 112 3.00 -0.76 14.30
CA GLN A 112 1.77 -1.09 15.03
C GLN A 112 0.90 0.14 15.37
N CYS A 113 1.38 1.38 15.14
CA CYS A 113 0.70 2.66 15.49
C CYS A 113 -0.55 3.00 14.66
N GLY A 114 -1.25 2.00 14.15
CA GLY A 114 -2.26 2.15 13.11
C GLY A 114 -3.66 2.62 13.53
N GLY A 115 -3.84 3.06 14.77
CA GLY A 115 -5.16 3.34 15.37
C GLY A 115 -5.55 4.81 15.51
N LEU A 116 -4.60 5.75 15.38
CA LEU A 116 -4.89 7.17 15.53
C LEU A 116 -5.58 7.71 14.26
N GLU A 117 -6.66 8.46 14.45
CA GLU A 117 -7.42 9.11 13.38
C GLU A 117 -7.35 10.63 13.56
N ARG A 118 -7.15 11.36 12.46
CA ARG A 118 -7.22 12.83 12.50
C ARG A 118 -8.55 13.30 11.95
N ALA A 119 -9.10 14.32 12.59
CA ALA A 119 -10.37 14.95 12.26
C ALA A 119 -10.13 16.36 11.69
N CYS A 120 -11.01 16.78 10.79
CA CYS A 120 -11.04 18.15 10.31
C CYS A 120 -11.34 19.09 11.50
N PRO A 121 -10.53 20.13 11.75
CA PRO A 121 -10.75 21.05 12.87
C PRO A 121 -12.03 21.88 12.71
N ALA A 122 -12.46 22.15 11.48
CA ALA A 122 -13.66 22.93 11.22
C ALA A 122 -14.98 22.13 11.40
N CYS A 123 -15.02 20.85 11.01
CA CYS A 123 -16.29 20.09 10.97
C CYS A 123 -16.25 18.73 11.68
N GLY A 124 -15.14 18.36 12.31
CA GLY A 124 -14.95 17.10 13.04
C GLY A 124 -14.89 15.84 12.16
N SER A 125 -15.00 15.95 10.83
CA SER A 125 -14.97 14.78 9.95
C SER A 125 -13.59 14.12 9.97
N ARG A 126 -13.54 12.84 10.33
CA ARG A 126 -12.32 12.01 10.26
C ARG A 126 -11.90 11.84 8.80
N PHE A 127 -10.64 12.13 8.49
CA PHE A 127 -10.15 12.15 7.11
C PHE A 127 -8.93 11.26 6.86
N CYS A 128 -8.16 10.90 7.88
CA CYS A 128 -7.03 9.96 7.74
C CYS A 128 -6.80 9.10 8.98
N ARG A 129 -6.06 8.01 8.77
CA ARG A 129 -5.67 7.02 9.79
C ARG A 129 -4.15 6.83 9.79
N GLY A 130 -3.55 6.56 10.94
CA GLY A 130 -2.11 6.31 11.09
C GLY A 130 -1.47 7.20 12.17
N PRO A 131 -0.21 7.63 12.01
CA PRO A 131 0.70 7.33 10.91
C PRO A 131 1.22 5.88 10.97
N ARG A 132 1.50 5.27 9.82
CA ARG A 132 2.14 3.94 9.73
C ARG A 132 3.41 4.00 8.89
N LEU A 133 4.35 3.10 9.17
CA LEU A 133 5.55 2.94 8.34
C LEU A 133 5.17 2.29 7.00
N VAL A 134 5.41 3.02 5.91
CA VAL A 134 5.30 2.55 4.53
C VAL A 134 6.68 2.67 3.90
N SER A 135 7.28 1.52 3.55
CA SER A 135 8.67 1.47 3.04
C SER A 135 9.65 2.21 3.96
N GLY A 136 9.51 2.01 5.28
CA GLY A 136 10.35 2.63 6.31
C GLY A 136 10.09 4.12 6.57
N ARG A 137 8.97 4.68 6.10
CA ARG A 137 8.65 6.11 6.24
C ARG A 137 7.24 6.33 6.78
N PRO A 138 7.02 7.31 7.66
CA PRO A 138 5.71 7.55 8.23
C PRO A 138 4.77 8.15 7.19
N ALA A 139 3.61 7.54 7.03
CA ALA A 139 2.56 8.01 6.14
C ALA A 139 1.18 7.88 6.78
N TRP A 140 0.35 8.88 6.54
CA TRP A 140 -1.08 8.87 6.82
C TRP A 140 -1.82 8.18 5.67
N LYS A 141 -2.76 7.29 5.99
CA LYS A 141 -3.68 6.71 5.02
C LYS A 141 -4.94 7.57 4.97
N ILE A 142 -5.19 8.18 3.82
CA ILE A 142 -6.40 8.99 3.60
C ILE A 142 -7.61 8.06 3.55
N ILE A 143 -8.71 8.47 4.21
CA ILE A 143 -10.01 7.80 4.11
C ILE A 143 -10.66 8.26 2.80
N GLY A 144 -11.02 7.30 1.95
CA GLY A 144 -11.58 7.59 0.62
C GLY A 144 -12.80 8.50 0.69
N GLY A 145 -12.86 9.50 -0.21
CA GLY A 145 -13.97 10.45 -0.30
C GLY A 145 -14.04 11.50 0.83
N LYS A 146 -13.08 11.53 1.77
CA LYS A 146 -13.07 12.52 2.86
C LYS A 146 -12.25 13.77 2.58
N VAL A 147 -11.44 13.74 1.52
CA VAL A 147 -10.63 14.88 1.09
C VAL A 147 -10.82 15.15 -0.40
N LEU A 148 -10.72 16.41 -0.78
CA LEU A 148 -10.61 16.88 -2.15
C LEU A 148 -9.16 17.28 -2.41
N VAL A 149 -8.66 16.97 -3.61
CA VAL A 149 -7.30 17.29 -4.04
C VAL A 149 -7.38 18.19 -5.26
N SER A 150 -6.87 19.41 -5.16
CA SER A 150 -6.88 20.44 -6.21
C SER A 150 -5.49 21.01 -6.45
#